data_AF-A0A935REZ2-F1
#
_entry.id   AF-A0A935REZ2-F1
#
_cell.length_a   1.000
_cell.length_b   1.000
_cell.length_c   1.000
_cell.angle_alpha   90.00
_cell.angle_beta   90.00
_cell.angle_gamma   90.00
#
_symmetry.space_group_name_H-M   'P 1'
#
loop_
_entity.id
_entity.type
_entity.pdbx_description
1 polymer ?
#
loop_
_entity_poly.entity_id
_entity_poly.type
_entity_poly.pdbx_seq_one_letter_code
_entity_poly.pdbx_strand_id
1 'polypeptide(L)'
;MSLIIDGDPDENSRVLAELLQSGVTVRAARKPFTVEGRSYAAGALVIRREGNLPDLDAVLAKLRNRTPMQAVGTSRVEAGPDLGGSEFDVLVAPRVGVLAGMPISSDDYGHIWHLFDQELGLRFSSLDAGRFARVDLSRYNVLVFPPVMGGVGMYRQALGQGGLQRLRQWIEAGGTAIGLDGGARLLADSTLTLTASRFREQAVELHPSPVWSIPAAMVEQAGRPAATGLRAAPTPKPGPEMAAAPTPDPTGRRASPYDVAPLLGPGAAPFAAGVDQGTALGGAPKRMDEWLQDSLAAGRKGPEAEDRARADERLRRFMPQGALLRAQLDPEEWLGYGLDSEITVWFGADDALLAAPPAAVAARFADIDRLHLGGLLWPEGAARLAHTAYATRENVGRGQVILFAGPPAWRRWMRDSERLLVNAVLLGPGLGTRWSTAW
;
A
#
# COMPACT_ATOMS: atom_id res chain seq x y z
N MET A 1 12.00 -34.45 12.12
CA MET A 1 12.43 -33.26 12.88
C MET A 1 12.34 -32.04 11.97
N SER A 2 11.70 -30.98 12.47
CA SER A 2 11.52 -29.72 11.76
C SER A 2 12.11 -28.59 12.58
N LEU A 3 12.44 -27.48 11.92
CA LEU A 3 12.83 -26.23 12.55
C LEU A 3 11.77 -25.18 12.24
N ILE A 4 11.40 -24.41 13.26
CA ILE A 4 10.39 -23.36 13.17
C ILE A 4 11.06 -22.02 13.49
N ILE A 5 10.81 -21.04 12.64
CA ILE A 5 11.18 -19.64 12.82
C ILE A 5 9.88 -18.84 12.86
N ASP A 6 9.77 -17.88 13.78
CA ASP A 6 8.59 -17.02 13.86
C ASP A 6 8.41 -16.19 12.57
N GLY A 7 7.18 -15.88 12.19
CA GLY A 7 6.91 -14.99 11.06
C GLY A 7 7.12 -13.51 11.41
N ASP A 8 7.14 -13.18 12.71
CA ASP A 8 6.92 -11.83 13.22
C ASP A 8 8.11 -10.86 13.05
N PRO A 9 9.29 -11.02 13.70
CA PRO A 9 10.29 -9.97 13.67
C PRO A 9 10.87 -9.77 12.26
N ASP A 10 11.08 -8.51 11.88
CA ASP A 10 11.60 -8.13 10.56
C ASP A 10 12.96 -8.74 10.22
N GLU A 11 13.78 -9.04 11.23
CA GLU A 11 15.04 -9.77 11.07
C GLU A 11 14.84 -11.14 10.38
N ASN A 12 13.69 -11.79 10.60
CA ASN A 12 13.37 -13.07 10.00
C ASN A 12 13.12 -12.97 8.49
N SER A 13 12.79 -11.79 7.96
CA SER A 13 12.67 -11.58 6.51
C SER A 13 14.02 -11.69 5.81
N ARG A 14 15.09 -11.17 6.43
CA ARG A 14 16.45 -11.30 5.90
C ARG A 14 16.93 -12.76 5.96
N VAL A 15 16.62 -13.46 7.06
CA VAL A 15 16.92 -14.89 7.20
C VAL A 15 16.16 -15.70 6.15
N LEU A 16 14.88 -15.40 5.91
CA LEU A 16 14.08 -16.02 4.87
C LEU A 16 14.69 -15.80 3.48
N ALA A 17 15.08 -14.57 3.15
CA ALA A 17 15.73 -14.26 1.88
C ALA A 17 17.01 -15.07 1.69
N GLU A 18 17.83 -15.24 2.73
CA GLU A 18 19.06 -16.03 2.67
C GLU A 18 18.80 -17.53 2.54
N LEU A 19 17.82 -18.07 3.26
CA LEU A 19 17.39 -19.46 3.15
C LEU A 19 16.91 -19.79 1.72
N LEU A 20 16.02 -18.97 1.17
CA LEU A 20 15.47 -19.16 -0.17
C LEU A 20 16.55 -19.07 -1.25
N GLN A 21 17.46 -18.09 -1.15
CA GLN A 21 18.58 -17.95 -2.09
C GLN A 21 19.62 -19.08 -1.98
N SER A 22 19.70 -19.75 -0.83
CA SER A 22 20.55 -20.93 -0.61
C SER A 22 19.88 -22.23 -1.06
N GLY A 23 18.68 -22.16 -1.65
CA GLY A 23 17.94 -23.34 -2.11
C GLY A 23 17.24 -24.13 -1.01
N VAL A 24 17.15 -23.56 0.21
CA VAL A 24 16.43 -24.21 1.32
C VAL A 24 14.94 -24.22 1.01
N THR A 25 14.34 -25.41 1.10
CA THR A 25 12.89 -25.54 1.02
C THR A 25 12.28 -25.06 2.34
N VAL A 26 11.58 -23.93 2.28
CA VAL A 26 10.89 -23.31 3.41
C VAL A 26 9.38 -23.37 3.14
N ARG A 27 8.59 -23.59 4.19
CA ARG A 27 7.13 -23.51 4.15
C ARG A 27 6.64 -22.36 5.03
N ALA A 28 5.58 -21.67 4.62
CA ALA A 28 4.90 -20.69 5.46
C ALA A 28 3.58 -21.26 5.99
N ALA A 29 3.30 -21.06 7.26
CA ALA A 29 2.05 -21.46 7.89
C ALA A 29 0.91 -20.51 7.49
N ARG A 30 -0.21 -21.03 7.00
CA ARG A 30 -1.40 -20.21 6.68
C ARG A 30 -2.20 -19.77 7.89
N LYS A 31 -2.14 -20.56 8.96
CA LYS A 31 -2.93 -20.40 10.18
C LYS A 31 -2.02 -20.49 11.40
N PRO A 32 -2.39 -19.84 12.51
CA PRO A 32 -1.68 -20.03 13.77
C PRO A 32 -1.76 -21.49 14.22
N PHE A 33 -0.73 -21.94 14.93
CA PHE A 33 -0.64 -23.31 15.44
C PHE A 33 0.17 -23.37 16.73
N THR A 34 -0.03 -24.42 17.52
CA THR A 34 0.69 -24.70 18.77
C THR A 34 1.36 -26.05 18.71
N VAL A 35 2.66 -26.11 18.99
CA VAL A 35 3.44 -27.35 18.99
C VAL A 35 4.46 -27.34 20.13
N GLU A 36 4.54 -28.44 20.87
CA GLU A 36 5.43 -28.60 22.03
C GLU A 36 5.28 -27.45 23.04
N GLY A 37 4.02 -27.06 23.32
CA GLY A 37 3.66 -25.98 24.25
C GLY A 37 3.97 -24.54 23.78
N ARG A 38 4.37 -24.33 22.52
CA ARG A 38 4.62 -22.98 21.95
C ARG A 38 3.67 -22.66 20.81
N SER A 39 3.14 -21.44 20.82
CA SER A 39 2.26 -20.93 19.76
C SER A 39 3.04 -20.10 18.75
N TYR A 40 2.65 -20.23 17.49
CA TYR A 40 3.20 -19.48 16.36
C TYR A 40 2.06 -18.82 15.58
N ALA A 41 2.29 -17.60 15.10
CA ALA A 41 1.35 -16.88 14.27
C ALA A 41 1.33 -17.43 12.82
N ALA A 42 0.32 -17.01 12.04
CA ALA A 42 0.36 -17.19 10.59
C ALA A 42 1.60 -16.49 10.01
N GLY A 43 2.20 -17.10 8.98
CA GLY A 43 3.48 -16.66 8.42
C GLY A 43 4.71 -17.28 9.07
N ALA A 44 4.57 -18.03 10.17
CA ALA A 44 5.70 -18.78 10.73
C ALA A 44 6.31 -19.74 9.70
N LEU A 45 7.63 -19.79 9.69
CA LEU A 45 8.42 -20.50 8.70
C LEU A 45 8.80 -21.88 9.22
N VAL A 46 8.51 -22.91 8.44
CA VAL A 46 8.78 -24.31 8.77
C VAL A 46 9.79 -24.88 7.79
N ILE A 47 10.91 -25.34 8.32
CA ILE A 47 11.98 -26.00 7.58
C ILE A 47 12.00 -27.47 8.00
N ARG A 48 11.57 -28.35 7.09
CA ARG A 48 11.71 -29.80 7.31
C ARG A 48 13.13 -30.22 6.94
N ARG A 49 13.74 -31.08 7.77
CA ARG A 49 15.05 -31.69 7.45
C ARG A 49 14.93 -32.73 6.34
N GLU A 50 13.84 -33.48 6.34
CA GLU A 50 13.55 -34.49 5.33
C GLU A 50 13.25 -33.82 3.98
N GLY A 51 13.87 -34.33 2.90
CA GLY A 51 13.67 -33.85 1.54
C GLY A 51 14.28 -32.47 1.24
N ASN A 52 15.15 -31.94 2.10
CA ASN A 52 15.86 -30.68 1.89
C ASN A 52 17.29 -30.91 1.36
N LEU A 53 18.04 -29.83 1.14
CA LEU A 53 19.43 -29.91 0.67
C LEU A 53 20.33 -30.74 1.61
N PRO A 54 21.31 -31.50 1.08
CA PRO A 54 22.23 -32.30 1.89
C PRO A 54 23.04 -31.49 2.92
N ASP A 55 23.36 -30.23 2.61
CA ASP A 55 24.16 -29.32 3.44
C ASP A 55 23.32 -28.37 4.32
N LEU A 56 22.03 -28.70 4.53
CA LEU A 56 21.10 -27.88 5.31
C LEU A 56 21.68 -27.46 6.67
N ASP A 57 22.33 -28.37 7.39
CA ASP A 57 22.90 -28.08 8.71
C ASP A 57 24.00 -27.01 8.67
N ALA A 58 24.81 -26.99 7.62
CA ALA A 58 25.86 -25.99 7.45
C ALA A 58 25.26 -24.61 7.14
N VAL A 59 24.19 -24.56 6.34
CA VAL A 59 23.44 -23.32 6.06
C VAL A 59 22.79 -22.79 7.35
N LEU A 60 22.07 -23.65 8.07
CA LEU A 60 21.39 -23.28 9.31
C LEU A 60 22.37 -22.83 10.40
N ALA A 61 23.53 -23.49 10.53
CA ALA A 61 24.55 -23.13 11.52
C ALA A 61 25.02 -21.67 11.37
N LYS A 62 25.11 -21.15 10.15
CA LYS A 62 25.46 -19.74 9.88
C LYS A 62 24.36 -18.76 10.33
N LEU A 63 23.12 -19.22 10.34
CA LEU A 63 21.94 -18.41 10.62
C LEU A 63 21.46 -18.50 12.08
N ARG A 64 21.87 -19.54 12.82
CA ARG A 64 21.43 -19.79 14.21
C ARG A 64 21.64 -18.62 15.18
N ASN A 65 22.67 -17.81 14.95
CA ASN A 65 22.98 -16.66 15.81
C ASN A 65 22.20 -15.38 15.44
N ARG A 66 21.43 -15.42 14.35
CA ARG A 66 20.71 -14.25 13.82
C ARG A 66 19.24 -14.26 14.16
N THR A 67 18.67 -15.45 14.34
CA THR A 67 17.24 -15.65 14.62
C THR A 67 17.07 -16.90 15.48
N PRO A 68 16.21 -16.87 16.52
CA PRO A 68 15.83 -18.06 17.25
C PRO A 68 15.17 -19.09 16.32
N MET A 69 15.69 -20.33 16.33
CA MET A 69 15.12 -21.45 15.58
C MET A 69 14.72 -22.56 16.55
N GLN A 70 13.43 -22.88 16.62
CA GLN A 70 12.95 -23.95 17.48
C GLN A 70 12.96 -25.28 16.74
N ALA A 71 13.73 -26.23 17.27
CA ALA A 71 13.65 -27.62 16.84
C ALA A 71 12.42 -28.30 17.44
N VAL A 72 11.64 -28.99 16.59
CA VAL A 72 10.51 -29.82 17.01
C VAL A 72 10.69 -31.25 16.51
N GLY A 73 10.45 -32.20 17.41
CA GLY A 73 10.60 -33.63 17.16
C GLY A 73 9.39 -34.27 16.49
N THR A 74 8.21 -33.68 16.70
CA THR A 74 6.92 -34.17 16.21
C THR A 74 6.40 -33.37 15.00
N SER A 75 5.58 -34.01 14.16
CA SER A 75 4.78 -33.32 13.13
C SER A 75 3.32 -33.11 13.55
N ARG A 76 2.89 -33.74 14.67
CA ARG A 76 1.57 -33.57 15.26
C ARG A 76 1.56 -32.32 16.13
N VAL A 77 0.64 -31.41 15.85
CA VAL A 77 0.45 -30.17 16.62
C VAL A 77 -0.64 -30.35 17.68
N GLU A 78 -0.62 -29.51 18.71
CA GLU A 78 -1.61 -29.50 19.79
C GLU A 78 -2.87 -28.73 19.39
N ALA A 79 -2.70 -27.64 18.65
CA ALA A 79 -3.77 -26.82 18.11
C ALA A 79 -3.37 -26.26 16.73
N GLY A 80 -4.35 -26.08 15.83
CA GLY A 80 -4.09 -25.66 14.45
C GLY A 80 -3.75 -26.83 13.53
N PRO A 81 -3.26 -26.57 12.32
CA PRO A 81 -2.94 -27.61 11.33
C PRO A 81 -1.64 -28.36 11.66
N ASP A 82 -1.64 -29.67 11.42
CA ASP A 82 -0.41 -30.48 11.53
C ASP A 82 0.67 -29.98 10.58
N LEU A 83 1.93 -29.99 11.03
CA LEU A 83 3.09 -29.50 10.24
C LEU A 83 3.23 -30.21 8.89
N GLY A 84 2.61 -31.39 8.76
CA GLY A 84 2.48 -32.25 7.59
C GLY A 84 1.48 -31.79 6.52
N GLY A 85 0.47 -31.00 6.92
CA GLY A 85 -0.76 -30.76 6.17
C GLY A 85 -0.68 -29.69 5.07
N SER A 86 -1.81 -29.49 4.39
CA SER A 86 -1.97 -28.56 3.27
C SER A 86 -1.94 -27.07 3.67
N GLU A 87 -1.91 -26.76 4.95
CA GLU A 87 -1.86 -25.38 5.48
C GLU A 87 -0.43 -24.82 5.59
N PHE A 88 0.56 -25.57 5.09
CA PHE A 88 1.96 -25.16 5.03
C PHE A 88 2.42 -25.09 3.58
N ASP A 89 2.23 -23.92 2.98
CA ASP A 89 2.54 -23.69 1.57
C ASP A 89 4.05 -23.59 1.36
N VAL A 90 4.55 -24.27 0.33
CA VAL A 90 5.98 -24.24 -0.02
C VAL A 90 6.30 -22.91 -0.66
N LEU A 91 7.28 -22.21 -0.09
CA LEU A 91 7.76 -20.96 -0.65
C LEU A 91 8.67 -21.22 -1.86
N VAL A 92 8.60 -20.32 -2.84
CA VAL A 92 9.42 -20.36 -4.05
C VAL A 92 10.44 -19.25 -3.96
N ALA A 93 11.71 -19.58 -4.20
CA ALA A 93 12.77 -18.59 -4.17
C ALA A 93 12.53 -17.46 -5.19
N PRO A 94 12.56 -16.18 -4.75
CA PRO A 94 12.29 -15.06 -5.64
C PRO A 94 13.47 -14.79 -6.59
N ARG A 95 13.15 -14.66 -7.88
CA ARG A 95 14.03 -14.20 -8.95
C ARG A 95 13.51 -12.84 -9.39
N VAL A 96 14.08 -11.79 -8.78
CA VAL A 96 13.51 -10.45 -8.82
C VAL A 96 14.12 -9.61 -9.96
N GLY A 97 13.25 -9.03 -10.78
CA GLY A 97 13.58 -7.92 -11.67
C GLY A 97 12.95 -6.63 -11.16
N VAL A 98 13.72 -5.56 -11.05
CA VAL A 98 13.21 -4.23 -10.66
C VAL A 98 13.39 -3.30 -11.84
N LEU A 99 12.30 -2.66 -12.29
CA LEU A 99 12.39 -1.71 -13.39
C LEU A 99 13.21 -0.48 -12.98
N ALA A 100 14.06 -0.03 -13.90
CA ALA A 100 15.05 1.03 -13.69
C ALA A 100 15.24 1.84 -14.98
N GLY A 101 16.03 2.91 -14.89
CA GLY A 101 16.28 3.82 -16.02
C GLY A 101 15.08 4.72 -16.32
N MET A 102 15.20 5.61 -17.29
CA MET A 102 14.11 6.54 -17.64
C MET A 102 12.86 5.75 -18.09
N PRO A 103 11.64 6.08 -17.59
CA PRO A 103 11.25 7.23 -16.75
C PRO A 103 11.14 6.92 -15.24
N ILE A 104 11.70 5.81 -14.77
CA ILE A 104 11.68 5.45 -13.34
C ILE A 104 12.41 6.52 -12.53
N SER A 105 11.79 6.97 -11.44
CA SER A 105 12.39 7.94 -10.52
C SER A 105 13.63 7.33 -9.84
N SER A 106 14.74 8.06 -9.84
CA SER A 106 15.99 7.60 -9.19
C SER A 106 15.85 7.49 -7.69
N ASP A 107 15.09 8.40 -7.07
CA ASP A 107 14.83 8.42 -5.63
C ASP A 107 13.97 7.21 -5.23
N ASP A 108 13.00 6.88 -6.08
CA ASP A 108 12.15 5.72 -5.91
C ASP A 108 12.92 4.40 -6.05
N TYR A 109 13.69 4.31 -7.14
CA TYR A 109 14.52 3.14 -7.37
C TYR A 109 15.56 2.96 -6.26
N GLY A 110 16.16 4.05 -5.77
CA GLY A 110 17.23 4.02 -4.78
C GLY A 110 16.82 3.39 -3.45
N HIS A 111 15.63 3.68 -2.93
CA HIS A 111 15.18 3.08 -1.67
C HIS A 111 14.81 1.60 -1.83
N ILE A 112 14.28 1.18 -2.99
CA ILE A 112 14.04 -0.24 -3.30
C ILE A 112 15.36 -0.99 -3.42
N TRP A 113 16.33 -0.42 -4.14
CA TRP A 113 17.68 -0.99 -4.23
C TRP A 113 18.31 -1.17 -2.85
N HIS A 114 18.22 -0.15 -1.99
CA HIS A 114 18.74 -0.22 -0.62
C HIS A 114 18.04 -1.33 0.20
N LEU A 115 16.70 -1.41 0.14
CA LEU A 115 15.95 -2.46 0.83
C LEU A 115 16.39 -3.85 0.37
N PHE A 116 16.52 -4.07 -0.93
CA PHE A 116 16.84 -5.40 -1.43
C PHE A 116 18.30 -5.76 -1.17
N ASP A 117 19.24 -4.87 -1.49
CA ASP A 117 20.67 -5.16 -1.42
C ASP A 117 21.22 -5.07 0.01
N GLN A 118 21.01 -3.94 0.69
CA GLN A 118 21.63 -3.67 1.98
C GLN A 118 20.90 -4.34 3.15
N GLU A 119 19.56 -4.39 3.07
CA GLU A 119 18.74 -4.81 4.21
C GLU A 119 18.35 -6.28 4.12
N LEU A 120 17.87 -6.74 2.96
CA LEU A 120 17.51 -8.14 2.77
C LEU A 120 18.67 -9.01 2.29
N GLY A 121 19.73 -8.44 1.69
CA GLY A 121 20.74 -9.23 0.99
C GLY A 121 20.15 -10.06 -0.16
N LEU A 122 19.09 -9.55 -0.78
CA LEU A 122 18.32 -10.19 -1.82
C LEU A 122 18.91 -9.85 -3.19
N ARG A 123 19.32 -10.87 -3.94
CA ARG A 123 19.77 -10.70 -5.33
C ARG A 123 18.61 -10.28 -6.22
N PHE A 124 18.82 -9.23 -7.00
CA PHE A 124 17.87 -8.78 -8.01
C PHE A 124 18.60 -8.24 -9.25
N SER A 125 17.87 -8.11 -10.35
CA SER A 125 18.36 -7.46 -11.58
C SER A 125 17.65 -6.14 -11.82
N SER A 126 18.41 -5.08 -12.12
CA SER A 126 17.88 -3.84 -12.65
C SER A 126 17.50 -4.02 -14.12
N LEU A 127 16.25 -3.73 -14.47
CA LEU A 127 15.72 -3.88 -15.82
C LEU A 127 15.45 -2.50 -16.43
N ASP A 128 16.21 -2.11 -17.45
CA ASP A 128 15.98 -0.86 -18.17
C ASP A 128 14.57 -0.84 -18.78
N ALA A 129 13.73 0.11 -18.34
CA ALA A 129 12.35 0.25 -18.78
C ALA A 129 12.25 0.48 -20.31
N GLY A 130 13.16 1.24 -20.90
CA GLY A 130 13.21 1.49 -22.35
C GLY A 130 13.66 0.28 -23.17
N ARG A 131 14.25 -0.74 -22.51
CA ARG A 131 14.60 -2.02 -23.14
C ARG A 131 13.73 -3.16 -22.68
N PHE A 132 12.68 -2.89 -21.88
CA PHE A 132 11.80 -3.92 -21.33
C PHE A 132 11.28 -4.85 -22.42
N ALA A 133 10.98 -4.32 -23.61
CA ALA A 133 10.54 -5.08 -24.77
C ALA A 133 11.53 -6.15 -25.29
N ARG A 134 12.79 -6.18 -24.84
CA ARG A 134 13.80 -7.16 -25.24
C ARG A 134 14.32 -8.03 -24.10
N VAL A 135 13.85 -7.77 -22.88
CA VAL A 135 14.24 -8.57 -21.70
C VAL A 135 13.58 -9.94 -21.79
N ASP A 136 14.38 -10.98 -21.53
CA ASP A 136 13.88 -12.34 -21.29
C ASP A 136 13.25 -12.41 -19.89
N LEU A 137 11.92 -12.33 -19.84
CA LEU A 137 11.14 -12.34 -18.60
C LEU A 137 11.12 -13.72 -17.92
N SER A 138 11.47 -14.81 -18.63
CA SER A 138 11.47 -16.17 -18.06
C SER A 138 12.49 -16.35 -16.92
N ARG A 139 13.50 -15.49 -16.88
CA ARG A 139 14.52 -15.42 -15.83
C ARG A 139 13.98 -14.92 -14.49
N TYR A 140 12.79 -14.31 -14.48
CA TYR A 140 12.21 -13.65 -13.31
C TYR A 140 10.84 -14.23 -13.00
N ASN A 141 10.54 -14.44 -11.72
CA ASN A 141 9.19 -14.78 -11.23
C ASN A 141 8.54 -13.62 -10.45
N VAL A 142 9.33 -12.57 -10.11
CA VAL A 142 8.85 -11.32 -9.53
C VAL A 142 9.34 -10.15 -10.39
N LEU A 143 8.43 -9.24 -10.74
CA LEU A 143 8.76 -7.97 -11.34
C LEU A 143 8.20 -6.83 -10.49
N VAL A 144 9.07 -5.91 -10.09
CA VAL A 144 8.69 -4.70 -9.34
C VAL A 144 8.66 -3.52 -10.29
N PHE A 145 7.56 -2.76 -10.26
CA PHE A 145 7.29 -1.57 -11.07
C PHE A 145 7.30 -0.36 -10.13
N PRO A 146 8.45 0.33 -9.97
CA PRO A 146 8.53 1.51 -9.12
C PRO A 146 7.78 2.70 -9.72
N PRO A 147 7.59 3.78 -8.95
CA PRO A 147 7.02 5.03 -9.44
C PRO A 147 7.85 5.67 -10.56
N VAL A 148 7.17 6.45 -11.40
CA VAL A 148 7.75 7.10 -12.58
C VAL A 148 7.59 8.61 -12.55
N MET A 149 8.56 9.29 -13.14
CA MET A 149 8.44 10.70 -13.46
C MET A 149 7.47 10.90 -14.63
N GLY A 150 6.57 11.87 -14.53
CA GLY A 150 5.66 12.24 -15.62
C GLY A 150 4.46 11.30 -15.83
N GLY A 151 4.18 10.41 -14.87
CA GLY A 151 2.96 9.62 -14.82
C GLY A 151 2.90 8.40 -15.75
N VAL A 152 1.76 7.72 -15.76
CA VAL A 152 1.56 6.41 -16.42
C VAL A 152 1.81 6.45 -17.95
N GLY A 153 1.62 7.61 -18.59
CA GLY A 153 1.88 7.79 -20.02
C GLY A 153 3.34 7.55 -20.40
N MET A 154 4.28 8.06 -19.62
CA MET A 154 5.71 7.82 -19.81
C MET A 154 6.06 6.34 -19.61
N TYR A 155 5.44 5.70 -18.62
CA TYR A 155 5.60 4.27 -18.36
C TYR A 155 5.17 3.44 -19.58
N ARG A 156 3.98 3.71 -20.12
CA ARG A 156 3.46 3.03 -21.32
C ARG A 156 4.36 3.24 -22.52
N GLN A 157 4.86 4.46 -22.72
CA GLN A 157 5.77 4.74 -23.81
C GLN A 157 7.08 3.94 -23.69
N ALA A 158 7.65 3.86 -22.49
CA ALA A 158 8.90 3.15 -22.26
C ALA A 158 8.77 1.63 -22.52
N LEU A 159 7.69 1.01 -22.04
CA LEU A 159 7.46 -0.43 -22.23
C LEU A 159 7.01 -0.76 -23.66
N GLY A 160 6.23 0.14 -24.27
CA GLY A 160 5.60 -0.05 -25.57
C GLY A 160 4.54 -1.15 -25.58
N GLN A 161 3.72 -1.19 -26.64
CA GLN A 161 2.63 -2.17 -26.76
C GLN A 161 3.13 -3.62 -26.71
N GLY A 162 4.25 -3.92 -27.39
CA GLY A 162 4.85 -5.25 -27.36
C GLY A 162 5.41 -5.64 -25.98
N GLY A 163 5.91 -4.69 -25.19
CA GLY A 163 6.34 -4.95 -23.82
C GLY A 163 5.15 -5.23 -22.90
N LEU A 164 4.09 -4.44 -23.00
CA LEU A 164 2.85 -4.60 -22.23
C LEU A 164 2.15 -5.94 -22.52
N GLN A 165 2.11 -6.36 -23.78
CA GLN A 165 1.56 -7.67 -24.17
C GLN A 165 2.38 -8.82 -23.56
N ARG A 166 3.71 -8.75 -23.60
CA ARG A 166 4.56 -9.78 -22.98
C ARG A 166 4.48 -9.78 -21.47
N LEU A 167 4.34 -8.61 -20.85
CA LEU A 167 4.08 -8.49 -19.42
C LEU A 167 2.81 -9.26 -19.05
N ARG A 168 1.71 -9.03 -19.77
CA ARG A 168 0.45 -9.76 -19.55
C ARG A 168 0.65 -11.28 -19.65
N GLN A 169 1.27 -11.75 -20.73
CA GLN A 169 1.54 -13.18 -20.93
C GLN A 169 2.41 -13.77 -19.82
N TRP A 170 3.41 -13.02 -19.35
CA TRP A 170 4.29 -13.42 -18.26
C TRP A 170 3.54 -13.52 -16.92
N ILE A 171 2.64 -12.57 -16.62
CA ILE A 171 1.77 -12.64 -15.44
C ILE A 171 0.87 -13.88 -15.56
N GLU A 172 0.16 -14.04 -16.67
CA GLU A 172 -0.75 -15.18 -16.90
C GLU A 172 -0.03 -16.55 -16.78
N ALA A 173 1.27 -16.60 -17.10
CA ALA A 173 2.11 -17.80 -17.02
C ALA A 173 2.65 -18.13 -15.61
N GLY A 174 2.41 -17.26 -14.61
CA GLY A 174 2.87 -17.48 -13.24
C GLY A 174 3.56 -16.28 -12.58
N GLY A 175 3.79 -15.19 -13.30
CA GLY A 175 4.53 -14.04 -12.80
C GLY A 175 3.82 -13.30 -11.66
N THR A 176 4.60 -12.81 -10.70
CA THR A 176 4.13 -11.88 -9.67
C THR A 176 4.53 -10.45 -10.05
N ALA A 177 3.58 -9.66 -10.54
CA ALA A 177 3.80 -8.24 -10.83
C ALA A 177 3.45 -7.38 -9.61
N ILE A 178 4.40 -6.56 -9.14
CA ILE A 178 4.23 -5.68 -7.98
C ILE A 178 4.31 -4.24 -8.44
N GLY A 179 3.19 -3.52 -8.41
CA GLY A 179 3.11 -2.11 -8.77
C GLY A 179 3.15 -1.20 -7.55
N LEU A 180 4.00 -0.17 -7.57
CA LEU A 180 4.10 0.84 -6.53
C LEU A 180 3.68 2.19 -7.09
N ASP A 181 2.66 2.82 -6.50
CA ASP A 181 2.14 4.15 -6.91
C ASP A 181 1.97 4.29 -8.45
N GLY A 182 2.82 5.03 -9.16
CA GLY A 182 2.75 5.14 -10.62
C GLY A 182 2.86 3.80 -11.37
N GLY A 183 3.62 2.85 -10.84
CA GLY A 183 3.66 1.47 -11.35
C GLY A 183 2.38 0.69 -11.04
N ALA A 184 1.74 0.95 -9.90
CA ALA A 184 0.43 0.40 -9.60
C ALA A 184 -0.63 0.93 -10.58
N ARG A 185 -0.57 2.22 -10.92
CA ARG A 185 -1.46 2.83 -11.93
C ARG A 185 -1.34 2.19 -13.29
N LEU A 186 -0.12 1.86 -13.71
CA LEU A 186 0.09 1.14 -14.97
C LEU A 186 -0.62 -0.22 -14.95
N LEU A 187 -0.39 -1.03 -13.92
CA LEU A 187 -0.96 -2.38 -13.82
C LEU A 187 -2.48 -2.37 -13.61
N ALA A 188 -2.99 -1.34 -12.93
CA ALA A 188 -4.42 -1.11 -12.73
C ALA A 188 -5.13 -0.51 -13.95
N ASP A 189 -4.40 -0.13 -15.01
CA ASP A 189 -4.99 0.58 -16.13
C ASP A 189 -6.06 -0.27 -16.84
N SER A 190 -7.23 0.32 -17.06
CA SER A 190 -8.38 -0.36 -17.67
C SER A 190 -8.09 -0.91 -19.07
N THR A 191 -7.12 -0.34 -19.80
CA THR A 191 -6.75 -0.81 -21.15
C THR A 191 -5.93 -2.10 -21.14
N LEU A 192 -5.25 -2.42 -20.02
CA LEU A 192 -4.48 -3.67 -19.89
C LEU A 192 -5.32 -4.83 -19.38
N THR A 193 -6.45 -4.54 -18.72
CA THR A 193 -7.38 -5.50 -18.13
C THR A 193 -6.69 -6.59 -17.31
N LEU A 194 -5.70 -6.22 -16.49
CA LEU A 194 -4.95 -7.17 -15.66
C LEU A 194 -5.62 -7.43 -14.31
N THR A 195 -6.39 -6.48 -13.79
CA THR A 195 -7.01 -6.54 -12.47
C THR A 195 -8.36 -5.82 -12.52
N ALA A 196 -9.22 -6.03 -11.53
CA ALA A 196 -10.42 -5.25 -11.24
C ALA A 196 -10.15 -4.01 -10.37
N SER A 197 -8.94 -3.85 -9.81
CA SER A 197 -8.55 -2.64 -9.09
C SER A 197 -8.32 -1.46 -10.03
N ARG A 198 -8.84 -0.28 -9.69
CA ARG A 198 -8.72 0.96 -10.48
C ARG A 198 -8.38 2.13 -9.58
N PHE A 199 -7.52 3.01 -10.05
CA PHE A 199 -7.40 4.33 -9.42
C PHE A 199 -8.69 5.12 -9.67
N ARG A 200 -9.12 5.88 -8.67
CA ARG A 200 -10.42 6.56 -8.67
C ARG A 200 -10.61 7.41 -9.92
N GLU A 201 -9.56 8.03 -10.44
CA GLU A 201 -9.59 8.81 -11.69
C GLU A 201 -10.20 8.06 -12.89
N GLN A 202 -10.00 6.75 -12.98
CA GLN A 202 -10.54 5.90 -14.05
C GLN A 202 -11.93 5.32 -13.72
N ALA A 203 -12.45 5.61 -12.53
CA ALA A 203 -13.71 5.11 -12.00
C ALA A 203 -14.60 6.22 -11.42
N VAL A 204 -14.33 7.49 -11.73
CA VAL A 204 -15.05 8.66 -11.18
C VAL A 204 -16.55 8.59 -11.46
N GLU A 205 -16.96 8.03 -12.60
CA GLU A 205 -18.38 7.88 -12.93
C GLU A 205 -19.12 6.92 -11.99
N LEU A 206 -18.45 5.82 -11.59
CA LEU A 206 -19.02 4.81 -10.69
C LEU A 206 -18.81 5.16 -9.22
N HIS A 207 -17.68 5.80 -8.91
CA HIS A 207 -17.21 6.11 -7.57
C HIS A 207 -16.74 7.57 -7.49
N PRO A 208 -17.67 8.53 -7.64
CA PRO A 208 -17.36 9.95 -7.59
C PRO A 208 -16.71 10.33 -6.27
N SER A 209 -15.80 11.30 -6.32
CA SER A 209 -15.08 11.75 -5.14
C SER A 209 -16.01 12.43 -4.15
N PRO A 210 -15.93 12.09 -2.85
CA PRO A 210 -16.70 12.79 -1.83
C PRO A 210 -16.21 14.24 -1.72
N VAL A 211 -17.15 15.17 -1.55
CA VAL A 211 -16.84 16.60 -1.45
C VAL A 211 -17.03 17.08 -0.03
N TRP A 212 -15.92 17.52 0.56
CA TRP A 212 -15.87 18.25 1.82
C TRP A 212 -15.33 19.63 1.55
N SER A 213 -16.16 20.55 1.07
CA SER A 213 -15.70 21.92 0.79
C SER A 213 -16.71 22.96 1.25
N ILE A 214 -16.18 24.16 1.49
CA ILE A 214 -16.98 25.36 1.72
C ILE A 214 -17.75 25.70 0.43
N PRO A 215 -19.06 26.06 0.48
CA PRO A 215 -19.83 26.40 -0.72
C PRO A 215 -19.15 27.47 -1.57
N ALA A 216 -19.23 27.36 -2.91
CA ALA A 216 -18.57 28.27 -3.84
C ALA A 216 -18.91 29.75 -3.55
N ALA A 217 -20.17 30.04 -3.23
CA ALA A 217 -20.62 31.38 -2.85
C ALA A 217 -19.92 31.94 -1.60
N MET A 218 -19.60 31.10 -0.62
CA MET A 218 -18.87 31.52 0.58
C MET A 218 -17.38 31.74 0.28
N VAL A 219 -16.79 30.96 -0.63
CA VAL A 219 -15.41 31.19 -1.12
C VAL A 219 -15.33 32.51 -1.90
N GLU A 220 -16.32 32.80 -2.74
CA GLU A 220 -16.42 34.06 -3.47
C GLU A 220 -16.57 35.27 -2.53
N GLN A 221 -17.41 35.15 -1.50
CA GLN A 221 -17.53 36.17 -0.46
C GLN A 221 -16.25 36.36 0.37
N ALA A 222 -15.50 35.28 0.62
CA ALA A 222 -14.25 35.34 1.37
C ALA A 222 -13.11 36.04 0.60
N GLY A 223 -13.26 36.20 -0.72
CA GLY A 223 -12.28 36.85 -1.60
C GLY A 223 -11.01 36.00 -1.84
N ARG A 224 -10.18 36.41 -2.81
CA ARG A 224 -8.90 35.74 -3.07
C ARG A 224 -7.91 36.07 -1.94
N PRO A 225 -7.21 35.08 -1.34
CA PRO A 225 -6.10 35.38 -0.44
C PRO A 225 -5.03 36.17 -1.20
N ALA A 226 -4.55 37.27 -0.63
CA ALA A 226 -3.38 37.97 -1.15
C ALA A 226 -2.14 37.07 -1.01
N ALA A 227 -1.16 37.21 -1.90
CA ALA A 227 0.10 36.45 -1.86
C ALA A 227 0.96 36.67 -0.58
N THR A 228 0.46 37.48 0.34
CA THR A 228 1.03 37.74 1.68
C THR A 228 0.48 36.80 2.77
N GLY A 229 -0.52 35.96 2.47
CA GLY A 229 -1.18 35.10 3.47
C GLY A 229 -2.14 35.85 4.40
N LEU A 230 -2.35 37.16 4.18
CA LEU A 230 -3.29 37.98 4.95
C LEU A 230 -4.58 38.20 4.16
N ARG A 231 -5.73 38.02 4.83
CA ARG A 231 -7.03 38.44 4.28
C ARG A 231 -7.12 39.97 4.38
N ALA A 232 -7.79 40.60 3.41
CA ALA A 232 -8.28 41.95 3.62
C ALA A 232 -9.25 41.93 4.82
N ALA A 233 -9.14 42.91 5.71
CA ALA A 233 -9.97 42.97 6.90
C ALA A 233 -11.46 42.99 6.51
N PRO A 234 -12.31 42.11 7.08
CA PRO A 234 -13.73 42.19 6.84
C PRO A 234 -14.27 43.51 7.39
N THR A 235 -15.11 44.22 6.63
CA THR A 235 -15.93 45.31 7.18
C THR A 235 -16.92 44.72 8.19
N PRO A 236 -16.92 45.16 9.46
CA PRO A 236 -17.74 44.54 10.49
C PRO A 236 -19.22 44.90 10.35
N LYS A 237 -20.10 43.91 10.57
CA LYS A 237 -21.48 44.13 11.03
C LYS A 237 -21.65 43.48 12.42
N PRO A 238 -22.32 44.13 13.40
CA PRO A 238 -22.37 43.64 14.78
C PRO A 238 -23.61 42.79 15.11
N GLY A 239 -23.42 41.85 16.07
CA GLY A 239 -24.44 41.35 17.03
C GLY A 239 -24.82 39.86 16.96
N PRO A 240 -25.31 39.25 18.08
CA PRO A 240 -24.49 38.72 19.19
C PRO A 240 -24.76 37.23 19.56
N GLU A 241 -24.01 36.75 20.57
CA GLU A 241 -24.07 35.49 21.35
C GLU A 241 -23.27 34.27 20.85
N MET A 242 -22.06 34.12 21.42
CA MET A 242 -21.34 32.85 21.47
C MET A 242 -21.89 31.99 22.60
N ALA A 243 -22.48 30.85 22.24
CA ALA A 243 -22.83 29.79 23.20
C ALA A 243 -21.56 29.11 23.74
N ALA A 244 -21.59 28.73 25.02
CA ALA A 244 -20.48 28.14 25.76
C ALA A 244 -20.03 26.78 25.18
N ALA A 245 -18.72 26.56 25.17
CA ALA A 245 -18.10 25.31 24.75
C ALA A 245 -18.33 24.18 25.77
N PRO A 246 -18.56 22.92 25.35
CA PRO A 246 -18.71 21.79 26.25
C PRO A 246 -17.35 21.32 26.80
N THR A 247 -17.37 20.86 28.05
CA THR A 247 -16.24 20.26 28.77
C THR A 247 -15.93 18.86 28.25
N PRO A 248 -14.65 18.47 28.05
CA PRO A 248 -14.31 17.14 27.55
C PRO A 248 -14.49 16.04 28.62
N ASP A 249 -14.90 14.86 28.14
CA ASP A 249 -15.13 13.61 28.87
C ASP A 249 -13.82 13.01 29.45
N PRO A 250 -13.77 12.50 30.71
CA PRO A 250 -12.53 12.08 31.36
C PRO A 250 -12.17 10.61 31.11
N THR A 251 -12.66 9.98 30.03
CA THR A 251 -12.37 8.57 29.75
C THR A 251 -11.02 8.43 29.00
N GLY A 252 -9.95 8.31 29.80
CA GLY A 252 -8.57 8.22 29.35
C GLY A 252 -8.34 7.18 28.23
N ARG A 253 -8.04 7.69 27.03
CA ARG A 253 -7.34 6.94 25.98
C ARG A 253 -5.84 7.20 26.12
N ARG A 254 -5.04 6.14 25.98
CA ARG A 254 -3.56 6.23 25.98
C ARG A 254 -3.13 7.19 24.87
N ALA A 255 -2.53 8.31 25.27
CA ALA A 255 -1.89 9.25 24.37
C ALA A 255 -0.69 8.59 23.71
N SER A 256 -0.67 8.59 22.38
CA SER A 256 0.56 8.39 21.63
C SER A 256 1.51 9.54 21.99
N PRO A 257 2.84 9.32 22.12
CA PRO A 257 3.79 10.43 22.24
C PRO A 257 3.78 11.38 21.02
N TYR A 258 3.02 11.05 19.97
CA TYR A 258 2.76 11.88 18.79
C TYR A 258 1.40 12.61 18.81
N ASP A 259 0.63 12.51 19.90
CA ASP A 259 -0.56 13.36 20.14
C ASP A 259 -0.14 14.78 20.58
N VAL A 260 0.84 15.35 19.87
CA VAL A 260 1.24 16.74 19.98
C VAL A 260 0.47 17.53 18.96
N ALA A 261 -0.06 18.67 19.40
CA ALA A 261 -0.76 19.57 18.54
C ALA A 261 0.09 19.97 17.32
N PRO A 262 -0.34 19.78 16.04
CA PRO A 262 0.44 20.20 14.91
C PRO A 262 0.86 21.67 15.05
N LEU A 263 2.16 21.93 14.83
CA LEU A 263 2.69 23.27 14.64
C LEU A 263 2.12 23.84 13.35
N LEU A 264 1.02 24.58 13.47
CA LEU A 264 0.40 25.27 12.34
C LEU A 264 1.27 26.47 11.96
N GLY A 265 1.77 26.47 10.73
CA GLY A 265 2.46 27.64 10.18
C GLY A 265 1.51 28.85 10.05
N PRO A 266 2.05 30.08 9.92
CA PRO A 266 1.25 31.32 9.84
C PRO A 266 0.16 31.30 8.76
N GLY A 267 0.36 30.56 7.66
CA GLY A 267 -0.63 30.42 6.59
C GLY A 267 -1.80 29.47 6.91
N ALA A 268 -1.62 28.53 7.83
CA ALA A 268 -2.66 27.56 8.21
C ALA A 268 -3.44 28.01 9.47
N ALA A 269 -2.84 28.84 10.32
CA ALA A 269 -3.44 29.33 11.56
C ALA A 269 -4.83 29.98 11.39
N PRO A 270 -5.13 30.79 10.34
CA PRO A 270 -6.45 31.39 10.18
C PRO A 270 -7.58 30.39 9.88
N PHE A 271 -7.25 29.19 9.41
CA PHE A 271 -8.21 28.15 9.05
C PHE A 271 -8.52 27.19 10.22
N ALA A 272 -7.67 27.19 11.25
CA ALA A 272 -7.82 26.36 12.44
C ALA A 272 -8.10 27.17 13.71
N ALA A 273 -8.13 28.51 13.64
CA ALA A 273 -8.43 29.37 14.77
C ALA A 273 -9.85 29.11 15.30
N GLY A 274 -9.95 28.69 16.56
CA GLY A 274 -11.23 28.35 17.21
C GLY A 274 -11.74 26.94 16.92
N VAL A 275 -10.93 26.07 16.30
CA VAL A 275 -11.25 24.66 16.07
C VAL A 275 -10.21 23.81 16.79
N ASP A 276 -10.65 23.02 17.78
CA ASP A 276 -9.76 22.10 18.48
C ASP A 276 -9.18 21.08 17.49
N GLN A 277 -7.93 20.67 17.70
CA GLN A 277 -7.34 19.68 16.83
C GLN A 277 -7.96 18.30 17.06
N GLY A 278 -8.23 17.59 15.97
CA GLY A 278 -9.05 16.38 16.01
C GLY A 278 -10.55 16.67 16.16
N THR A 279 -11.01 17.93 16.05
CA THR A 279 -12.43 18.22 15.87
C THR A 279 -12.91 17.48 14.62
N ALA A 280 -13.85 16.55 14.82
CA ALA A 280 -14.50 15.84 13.73
C ALA A 280 -15.02 16.85 12.72
N LEU A 281 -14.85 16.57 11.43
CA LEU A 281 -15.31 17.46 10.38
C LEU A 281 -16.82 17.67 10.54
N GLY A 282 -17.22 18.89 10.89
CA GLY A 282 -18.63 19.25 10.96
C GLY A 282 -19.25 19.21 9.57
N GLY A 283 -20.38 18.51 9.42
CA GLY A 283 -21.14 18.40 8.17
C GLY A 283 -21.07 16.99 7.56
N ALA A 284 -22.01 16.65 6.69
CA ALA A 284 -21.97 15.41 5.91
C ALA A 284 -21.31 15.69 4.55
N PRO A 285 -20.54 14.72 3.98
CA PRO A 285 -20.01 14.87 2.63
C PRO A 285 -21.16 15.12 1.64
N LYS A 286 -20.97 16.08 0.74
CA LYS A 286 -21.89 16.28 -0.38
C LYS A 286 -21.53 15.36 -1.54
N ARG A 287 -22.54 14.93 -2.29
CA ARG A 287 -22.31 14.22 -3.56
C ARG A 287 -21.69 15.19 -4.56
N MET A 288 -20.72 14.72 -5.34
CA MET A 288 -20.03 15.56 -6.34
C MET A 288 -20.99 16.19 -7.35
N ASP A 289 -22.01 15.44 -7.78
CA ASP A 289 -22.99 15.96 -8.74
C ASP A 289 -23.83 17.11 -8.16
N GLU A 290 -24.22 17.01 -6.89
CA GLU A 290 -24.91 18.10 -6.18
C GLU A 290 -24.01 19.32 -6.01
N TRP A 291 -22.73 19.09 -5.73
CA TRP A 291 -21.74 20.17 -5.61
C TRP A 291 -21.50 20.89 -6.93
N LEU A 292 -21.51 20.16 -8.05
CA LEU A 292 -21.29 20.74 -9.37
C LEU A 292 -22.49 21.49 -9.90
N GLN A 293 -23.71 21.11 -9.51
CA GLN A 293 -24.96 21.66 -10.04
C GLN A 293 -25.00 23.19 -10.01
N ASP A 294 -24.53 23.80 -8.92
CA ASP A 294 -24.51 25.26 -8.72
C ASP A 294 -23.53 25.99 -9.67
N SER A 295 -22.59 25.26 -10.26
CA SER A 295 -21.54 25.79 -11.14
C SER A 295 -21.76 25.49 -12.63
N LEU A 296 -22.82 24.76 -12.97
CA LEU A 296 -23.14 24.42 -14.37
C LEU A 296 -23.66 25.64 -15.12
N ALA A 297 -23.36 25.72 -16.42
CA ALA A 297 -23.94 26.72 -17.30
C ALA A 297 -25.48 26.61 -17.37
N ALA A 298 -26.15 27.76 -17.54
CA ALA A 298 -27.60 27.83 -17.60
C ALA A 298 -28.19 26.88 -18.67
N GLY A 299 -29.22 26.12 -18.31
CA GLY A 299 -29.90 25.16 -19.19
C GLY A 299 -29.37 23.73 -19.15
N ARG A 300 -28.27 23.45 -18.43
CA ARG A 300 -27.78 22.08 -18.23
C ARG A 300 -28.59 21.35 -17.16
N LYS A 301 -28.94 20.08 -17.43
CA LYS A 301 -29.72 19.22 -16.51
C LYS A 301 -28.88 18.57 -15.41
N GLY A 302 -27.55 18.48 -15.61
CA GLY A 302 -26.61 17.88 -14.67
C GLY A 302 -25.19 17.84 -15.25
N PRO A 303 -24.20 17.41 -14.45
CA PRO A 303 -22.81 17.36 -14.88
C PRO A 303 -22.56 16.20 -15.87
N GLU A 304 -21.71 16.45 -16.84
CA GLU A 304 -21.20 15.46 -17.79
C GLU A 304 -19.88 14.84 -17.30
N ALA A 305 -19.39 13.82 -18.00
CA ALA A 305 -18.14 13.13 -17.66
C ALA A 305 -16.95 14.09 -17.52
N GLU A 306 -16.85 15.08 -18.43
CA GLU A 306 -15.78 16.08 -18.39
C GLU A 306 -15.86 16.98 -17.14
N ASP A 307 -17.07 17.37 -16.71
CA ASP A 307 -17.24 18.15 -15.48
C ASP A 307 -16.79 17.35 -14.26
N ARG A 308 -17.16 16.07 -14.19
CA ARG A 308 -16.76 15.16 -13.12
C ARG A 308 -15.24 14.92 -13.11
N ALA A 309 -14.63 14.73 -14.27
CA ALA A 309 -13.18 14.56 -14.38
C ALA A 309 -12.43 15.81 -13.93
N ARG A 310 -12.86 16.99 -14.36
CA ARG A 310 -12.27 18.28 -13.93
C ARG A 310 -12.45 18.53 -12.42
N ALA A 311 -13.62 18.15 -11.89
CA ALA A 311 -13.91 18.21 -10.46
C ALA A 311 -12.98 17.29 -9.66
N ASP A 312 -12.81 16.04 -10.12
CA ASP A 312 -11.91 15.07 -9.52
C ASP A 312 -10.45 15.56 -9.54
N GLU A 313 -9.99 16.07 -10.68
CA GLU A 313 -8.64 16.63 -10.83
C GLU A 313 -8.40 17.77 -9.82
N ARG A 314 -9.38 18.64 -9.61
CA ARG A 314 -9.31 19.70 -8.61
C ARG A 314 -9.22 19.12 -7.19
N LEU A 315 -10.01 18.10 -6.88
CA LEU A 315 -10.02 17.47 -5.55
C LEU A 315 -8.71 16.72 -5.25
N ARG A 316 -8.05 16.15 -6.26
CA ARG A 316 -6.74 15.49 -6.10
C ARG A 316 -5.63 16.42 -5.63
N ARG A 317 -5.75 17.73 -5.86
CA ARG A 317 -4.78 18.74 -5.37
C ARG A 317 -4.73 18.82 -3.84
N PHE A 318 -5.75 18.29 -3.16
CA PHE A 318 -5.82 18.18 -1.70
C PHE A 318 -5.34 16.83 -1.17
N MET A 319 -4.88 15.92 -2.05
CA MET A 319 -4.26 14.66 -1.62
C MET A 319 -3.00 14.97 -0.82
N PRO A 320 -2.76 14.23 0.28
CA PRO A 320 -1.63 14.51 1.15
C PRO A 320 -0.30 14.25 0.42
N GLN A 321 0.71 15.04 0.77
CA GLN A 321 2.07 14.89 0.30
C GLN A 321 2.98 14.53 1.48
N GLY A 322 2.74 13.33 2.03
CA GLY A 322 3.49 12.78 3.15
C GLY A 322 2.76 12.77 4.49
N ALA A 323 1.48 12.40 4.49
CA ALA A 323 0.73 12.14 5.71
C ALA A 323 1.01 10.73 6.25
N LEU A 324 0.91 10.57 7.56
CA LEU A 324 0.90 9.27 8.22
C LEU A 324 -0.54 8.83 8.40
N LEU A 325 -0.89 7.70 7.80
CA LEU A 325 -2.25 7.19 7.73
C LEU A 325 -2.34 5.79 8.33
N ARG A 326 -3.48 5.48 8.92
CA ARG A 326 -3.79 4.14 9.42
C ARG A 326 -4.37 3.28 8.30
N ALA A 327 -3.83 2.08 8.12
CA ALA A 327 -4.43 1.04 7.31
C ALA A 327 -4.71 -0.22 8.15
N GLN A 328 -5.85 -0.86 7.91
CA GLN A 328 -6.30 -2.10 8.51
C GLN A 328 -5.95 -3.26 7.58
N LEU A 329 -5.34 -4.30 8.13
CA LEU A 329 -4.97 -5.50 7.38
C LEU A 329 -6.10 -6.51 7.37
N ASP A 330 -6.25 -7.20 6.24
CA ASP A 330 -7.13 -8.37 6.14
C ASP A 330 -6.38 -9.60 6.69
N PRO A 331 -6.85 -10.22 7.79
CA PRO A 331 -6.18 -11.38 8.38
C PRO A 331 -6.20 -12.63 7.49
N GLU A 332 -7.05 -12.68 6.45
CA GLU A 332 -7.07 -13.78 5.50
C GLU A 332 -6.01 -13.64 4.40
N GLU A 333 -5.46 -12.44 4.21
CA GLU A 333 -4.46 -12.15 3.20
C GLU A 333 -3.03 -12.30 3.75
N TRP A 334 -2.27 -13.22 3.15
CA TRP A 334 -0.89 -13.54 3.57
C TRP A 334 0.09 -12.36 3.46
N LEU A 335 -0.28 -11.31 2.73
CA LEU A 335 0.55 -10.12 2.59
C LEU A 335 0.82 -9.46 3.95
N GLY A 336 -0.09 -9.61 4.92
CA GLY A 336 0.01 -9.07 6.28
C GLY A 336 0.73 -9.97 7.29
N TYR A 337 1.33 -11.10 6.88
CA TYR A 337 2.01 -11.99 7.83
C TYR A 337 3.16 -11.31 8.58
N GLY A 338 3.18 -11.48 9.91
CA GLY A 338 4.13 -10.83 10.80
C GLY A 338 3.84 -9.34 11.06
N LEU A 339 2.58 -8.91 10.86
CA LEU A 339 2.12 -7.57 11.17
C LEU A 339 0.88 -7.61 12.06
N ASP A 340 0.69 -6.54 12.82
CA ASP A 340 -0.55 -6.29 13.55
C ASP A 340 -1.73 -6.03 12.60
N SER A 341 -2.96 -6.17 13.10
CA SER A 341 -4.18 -5.92 12.31
C SER A 341 -4.33 -4.46 11.83
N GLU A 342 -3.58 -3.52 12.42
CA GLU A 342 -3.52 -2.13 11.98
C GLU A 342 -2.05 -1.72 11.82
N ILE A 343 -1.73 -1.07 10.71
CA ILE A 343 -0.38 -0.61 10.37
C ILE A 343 -0.35 0.90 10.12
N THR A 344 0.85 1.47 10.25
CA THR A 344 1.12 2.85 9.85
C THR A 344 1.67 2.91 8.44
N VAL A 345 1.10 3.78 7.61
CA VAL A 345 1.48 4.00 6.23
C VAL A 345 1.91 5.46 6.05
N TRP A 346 3.06 5.67 5.40
CA TRP A 346 3.39 6.98 4.84
C TRP A 346 2.72 7.10 3.46
N PHE A 347 1.94 8.15 3.27
CA PHE A 347 1.18 8.35 2.04
C PHE A 347 1.47 9.72 1.42
N GLY A 348 2.01 9.69 0.21
CA GLY A 348 2.32 10.87 -0.61
C GLY A 348 1.89 10.76 -2.06
N ALA A 349 0.98 9.83 -2.38
CA ALA A 349 0.44 9.67 -3.72
C ALA A 349 -0.79 10.59 -3.95
N ASP A 350 -1.10 10.84 -5.22
CA ASP A 350 -2.07 11.82 -5.68
C ASP A 350 -3.45 11.23 -6.06
N ASP A 351 -3.70 9.94 -5.81
CA ASP A 351 -5.03 9.36 -5.98
C ASP A 351 -5.28 8.12 -5.09
N ALA A 352 -6.55 7.72 -4.97
CA ALA A 352 -6.98 6.56 -4.21
C ALA A 352 -7.11 5.30 -5.08
N LEU A 353 -6.71 4.15 -4.55
CA LEU A 353 -6.88 2.85 -5.21
C LEU A 353 -8.20 2.21 -4.77
N LEU A 354 -9.07 1.95 -5.74
CA LEU A 354 -10.33 1.25 -5.55
C LEU A 354 -10.19 -0.20 -5.96
N ALA A 355 -10.90 -1.08 -5.28
CA ALA A 355 -10.92 -2.50 -5.59
C ALA A 355 -12.37 -2.98 -5.71
N ALA A 356 -12.61 -3.82 -6.70
CA ALA A 356 -13.85 -4.58 -6.85
C ALA A 356 -13.49 -6.08 -6.89
N PRO A 357 -14.40 -6.98 -6.47
CA PRO A 357 -14.19 -8.41 -6.66
C PRO A 357 -13.86 -8.71 -8.13
N PRO A 358 -12.88 -9.61 -8.40
CA PRO A 358 -12.26 -10.55 -7.47
C PRO A 358 -11.00 -10.04 -6.76
N ALA A 359 -10.63 -8.76 -6.88
CA ALA A 359 -9.46 -8.22 -6.19
C ALA A 359 -9.65 -8.28 -4.66
N ALA A 360 -8.67 -8.86 -3.96
CA ALA A 360 -8.60 -8.83 -2.51
C ALA A 360 -7.93 -7.54 -2.03
N VAL A 361 -8.36 -7.02 -0.88
CA VAL A 361 -7.83 -5.80 -0.27
C VAL A 361 -7.04 -6.18 0.97
N ALA A 362 -5.74 -6.45 0.79
CA ALA A 362 -4.86 -6.86 1.87
C ALA A 362 -4.63 -5.77 2.92
N ALA A 363 -4.64 -4.51 2.51
CA ALA A 363 -4.58 -3.37 3.41
C ALA A 363 -5.58 -2.30 2.96
N ARG A 364 -6.46 -1.87 3.88
CA ARG A 364 -7.51 -0.87 3.63
C ARG A 364 -7.29 0.35 4.52
N PHE A 365 -7.40 1.55 3.98
CA PHE A 365 -7.40 2.75 4.81
C PHE A 365 -8.57 2.75 5.80
N ALA A 366 -8.28 3.16 7.04
CA ALA A 366 -9.28 3.23 8.10
C ALA A 366 -10.37 4.28 7.80
N ASP A 367 -11.40 4.28 8.64
CA ASP A 367 -12.49 5.26 8.62
C ASP A 367 -11.94 6.69 8.77
N ILE A 368 -12.63 7.68 8.20
CA ILE A 368 -12.16 9.07 8.13
C ILE A 368 -11.73 9.64 9.50
N ASP A 369 -12.45 9.31 10.58
CA ASP A 369 -12.17 9.79 11.94
C ASP A 369 -10.94 9.12 12.60
N ARG A 370 -10.50 7.98 12.04
CA ARG A 370 -9.38 7.17 12.56
C ARG A 370 -8.21 7.07 11.58
N LEU A 371 -8.35 7.68 10.40
CA LEU A 371 -7.42 7.58 9.29
C LEU A 371 -6.13 8.35 9.56
N HIS A 372 -6.21 9.55 10.11
CA HIS A 372 -5.07 10.44 10.30
C HIS A 372 -4.26 10.08 11.55
N LEU A 373 -2.96 9.88 11.40
CA LEU A 373 -2.01 9.64 12.50
C LEU A 373 -1.00 10.78 12.65
N GLY A 374 -0.73 11.52 11.57
CA GLY A 374 0.23 12.62 11.59
C GLY A 374 0.46 13.25 10.20
N GLY A 375 1.16 14.39 10.17
CA GLY A 375 1.38 15.17 8.93
C GLY A 375 0.15 15.98 8.50
N LEU A 376 0.20 16.59 7.31
CA LEU A 376 -0.90 17.39 6.77
C LEU A 376 -1.86 16.51 5.95
N LEU A 377 -3.10 16.39 6.42
CA LEU A 377 -4.18 15.70 5.69
C LEU A 377 -5.40 16.62 5.60
N TRP A 378 -5.74 17.02 4.37
CA TRP A 378 -6.95 17.82 4.13
C TRP A 378 -8.20 16.94 4.26
N PRO A 379 -9.35 17.51 4.69
CA PRO A 379 -10.64 16.82 4.74
C PRO A 379 -11.02 16.11 3.44
N GLU A 380 -10.79 16.79 2.31
CA GLU A 380 -11.04 16.27 0.96
C GLU A 380 -10.16 15.05 0.67
N GLY A 381 -8.87 15.11 1.04
CA GLY A 381 -7.94 13.99 0.90
C GLY A 381 -8.32 12.81 1.79
N ALA A 382 -8.69 13.09 3.06
CA ALA A 382 -9.13 12.07 4.01
C ALA A 382 -10.37 11.33 3.50
N ALA A 383 -11.37 12.07 3.02
CA ALA A 383 -12.60 11.49 2.50
C ALA A 383 -12.38 10.66 1.22
N ARG A 384 -11.46 11.09 0.34
CA ARG A 384 -11.10 10.32 -0.86
C ARG A 384 -10.45 8.97 -0.52
N LEU A 385 -9.66 8.93 0.55
CA LEU A 385 -8.87 7.78 0.96
C LEU A 385 -9.60 6.82 1.92
N ALA A 386 -10.49 7.32 2.77
CA ALA A 386 -11.20 6.49 3.75
C ALA A 386 -11.87 5.27 3.09
N HIS A 387 -11.67 4.10 3.70
CA HIS A 387 -12.13 2.78 3.23
C HIS A 387 -11.62 2.32 1.86
N THR A 388 -10.74 3.06 1.20
CA THR A 388 -10.11 2.64 -0.06
C THR A 388 -8.94 1.70 0.21
N ALA A 389 -8.44 1.04 -0.83
CA ALA A 389 -7.34 0.12 -0.69
C ALA A 389 -6.00 0.88 -0.59
N TYR A 390 -5.16 0.48 0.35
CA TYR A 390 -3.74 0.78 0.30
C TYR A 390 -2.97 -0.29 -0.48
N ALA A 391 -3.29 -1.57 -0.25
CA ALA A 391 -2.70 -2.69 -0.98
C ALA A 391 -3.77 -3.65 -1.48
N THR A 392 -3.69 -4.05 -2.75
CA THR A 392 -4.58 -5.06 -3.35
C THR A 392 -3.78 -6.22 -3.94
N ARG A 393 -4.44 -7.38 -4.02
CA ARG A 393 -3.90 -8.58 -4.66
C ARG A 393 -4.98 -9.22 -5.52
N GLU A 394 -4.62 -9.61 -6.73
CA GLU A 394 -5.53 -10.34 -7.63
C GLU A 394 -4.78 -11.42 -8.41
N ASN A 395 -5.41 -12.60 -8.51
CA ASN A 395 -4.88 -13.69 -9.32
C ASN A 395 -5.17 -13.44 -10.80
N VAL A 396 -4.18 -13.67 -11.66
CA VAL A 396 -4.29 -13.49 -13.11
C VAL A 396 -3.69 -14.70 -13.81
N GLY A 397 -4.55 -15.56 -14.34
CA GLY A 397 -4.11 -16.86 -14.87
C GLY A 397 -3.46 -17.71 -13.77
N ARG A 398 -2.18 -18.02 -13.93
CA ARG A 398 -1.36 -18.71 -12.91
C ARG A 398 -0.52 -17.77 -12.06
N GLY A 399 -0.46 -16.49 -12.41
CA GLY A 399 0.28 -15.47 -11.67
C GLY A 399 -0.62 -14.55 -10.89
N GLN A 400 -0.10 -13.39 -10.51
CA GLN A 400 -0.82 -12.41 -9.73
C GLN A 400 -0.30 -10.98 -9.95
N VAL A 401 -1.17 -10.03 -9.62
CA VAL A 401 -0.87 -8.60 -9.57
C VAL A 401 -1.07 -8.14 -8.13
N ILE A 402 -0.05 -7.48 -7.58
CA ILE A 402 -0.08 -6.84 -6.26
C ILE A 402 0.13 -5.35 -6.47
N LEU A 403 -0.76 -4.52 -5.95
CA LEU A 403 -0.72 -3.08 -6.12
C LEU A 403 -0.60 -2.39 -4.78
N PHE A 404 0.25 -1.37 -4.71
CA PHE A 404 0.33 -0.44 -3.59
C PHE A 404 -0.06 0.96 -4.07
N ALA A 405 -1.03 1.57 -3.40
CA ALA A 405 -1.54 2.91 -3.73
C ALA A 405 -0.50 4.03 -3.53
N GLY A 406 0.53 3.78 -2.70
CA GLY A 406 1.68 4.64 -2.49
C GLY A 406 2.97 3.81 -2.39
N PRO A 407 4.15 4.43 -2.23
CA PRO A 407 5.42 3.72 -2.11
C PRO A 407 5.59 3.12 -0.69
N PRO A 408 5.54 1.79 -0.51
CA PRO A 408 5.52 1.15 0.82
C PRO A 408 6.84 1.20 1.58
N ALA A 409 7.96 1.30 0.87
CA ALA A 409 9.30 1.33 1.46
C ALA A 409 9.98 2.70 1.32
N TRP A 410 9.21 3.77 1.10
CA TRP A 410 9.75 5.10 0.85
C TRP A 410 10.69 5.54 1.98
N ARG A 411 11.99 5.62 1.66
CA ARG A 411 13.08 5.95 2.59
C ARG A 411 13.06 5.15 3.89
N ARG A 412 12.37 4.01 3.92
CA ARG A 412 12.18 3.16 5.09
C ARG A 412 11.57 3.87 6.30
N TRP A 413 10.77 4.91 6.06
CA TRP A 413 10.15 5.68 7.14
C TRP A 413 9.16 4.84 7.96
N MET A 414 8.46 3.90 7.32
CA MET A 414 7.49 3.02 7.97
C MET A 414 7.89 1.56 7.77
N ARG A 415 8.18 0.87 8.88
CA ARG A 415 8.55 -0.55 8.88
C ARG A 415 7.37 -1.44 8.49
N ASP A 416 6.18 -1.11 8.96
CA ASP A 416 4.98 -1.91 8.70
C ASP A 416 4.65 -1.99 7.21
N SER A 417 4.60 -0.85 6.51
CA SER A 417 4.34 -0.87 5.06
C SER A 417 5.52 -1.43 4.27
N GLU A 418 6.76 -1.19 4.71
CA GLU A 418 7.96 -1.84 4.13
C GLU A 418 7.81 -3.37 4.18
N ARG A 419 7.33 -3.90 5.31
CA ARG A 419 7.11 -5.34 5.49
C ARG A 419 6.09 -5.92 4.52
N LEU A 420 5.03 -5.18 4.16
CA LEU A 420 4.10 -5.64 3.11
C LEU A 420 4.81 -5.83 1.75
N LEU A 421 5.72 -4.93 1.38
CA LEU A 421 6.52 -5.08 0.16
C LEU A 421 7.47 -6.28 0.26
N VAL A 422 8.12 -6.46 1.40
CA VAL A 422 8.99 -7.61 1.66
C VAL A 422 8.20 -8.92 1.53
N ASN A 423 7.01 -9.00 2.11
CA ASN A 423 6.12 -10.16 1.98
C ASN A 423 5.71 -10.37 0.51
N ALA A 424 5.34 -9.32 -0.23
CA ALA A 424 4.99 -9.42 -1.65
C ALA A 424 6.11 -10.07 -2.48
N VAL A 425 7.37 -9.70 -2.19
CA VAL A 425 8.55 -10.17 -2.93
C VAL A 425 8.96 -11.58 -2.50
N LEU A 426 9.05 -11.86 -1.20
CA LEU A 426 9.57 -13.12 -0.68
C LEU A 426 8.52 -14.24 -0.70
N LEU A 427 7.26 -13.91 -0.44
CA LEU A 427 6.18 -14.90 -0.33
C LEU A 427 5.39 -15.02 -1.63
N GLY A 428 5.20 -13.94 -2.40
CA GLY A 428 4.36 -13.92 -3.59
C GLY A 428 4.61 -15.04 -4.62
N PRO A 429 5.87 -15.38 -4.97
CA PRO A 429 6.14 -16.48 -5.88
C PRO A 429 5.64 -17.85 -5.40
N GLY A 430 5.55 -18.07 -4.09
CA GLY A 430 5.02 -19.30 -3.50
C GLY A 430 3.55 -19.19 -3.09
N LEU A 431 3.09 -17.98 -2.74
CA LEU A 431 1.76 -17.70 -2.25
C LEU A 431 1.00 -16.85 -3.28
N GLY A 432 0.06 -17.49 -4.00
CA GLY A 432 -0.78 -16.83 -5.00
C GLY A 432 -0.37 -17.07 -6.46
N THR A 433 0.77 -17.71 -6.71
CA THR A 433 1.14 -18.13 -8.08
C THR A 433 1.48 -19.61 -8.18
N ARG A 434 1.41 -20.13 -9.41
CA ARG A 434 1.90 -21.46 -9.76
C ARG A 434 2.88 -21.31 -10.91
N TRP A 435 4.13 -21.06 -10.57
CA TRP A 435 5.21 -20.92 -11.54
C TRP A 435 5.48 -22.26 -12.22
N SER A 436 5.42 -22.29 -13.55
CA SER A 436 5.41 -23.54 -14.33
C SER A 436 6.79 -23.98 -14.86
N THR A 437 7.81 -23.13 -14.76
CA THR A 437 9.17 -23.48 -15.19
C THR A 437 10.01 -23.93 -14.00
N ALA A 438 10.45 -25.19 -14.03
CA ALA A 438 11.52 -25.64 -13.16
C ALA A 438 12.82 -24.86 -13.46
N TRP A 439 13.71 -24.81 -12.47
CA TRP A 439 15.02 -24.17 -12.56
C TRP A 439 15.87 -24.71 -13.70
#